data_AF-A0A3D4Q7E8-F1
#
_entry.id   AF-A0A3D4Q7E8-F1
#
_cell.length_a   1.000
_cell.length_b   1.000
_cell.length_c   1.000
_cell.angle_alpha   90.00
_cell.angle_beta   90.00
_cell.angle_gamma   90.00
#
_symmetry.space_group_name_H-M   'P 1'
#
loop_
_entity.id
_entity.type
_entity.pdbx_description
1 polymer ?
#
loop_
_entity_poly.entity_id
_entity_poly.type
_entity_poly.pdbx_seq_one_letter_code
_entity_poly.pdbx_strand_id
1 'polypeptide(L)'
;MIKPTKTRRQLHKELEQQVQDFLHQGGHVNEVPRGLSGRLDANSPLISIFDGSSQEDRTPLPDVVAAIEARKKPQLAQKPKKLRPRKKVILDDFGQPLRWEWVEE
;
A
#
# COMPACT_ATOMS: atom_id res chain seq x y z
N MET A 1 32.99 -8.26 -13.15
CA MET A 1 33.47 -6.95 -13.65
C MET A 1 32.27 -6.17 -14.17
N ILE A 2 31.94 -5.02 -13.57
CA ILE A 2 30.82 -4.17 -13.99
C ILE A 2 31.28 -3.41 -15.25
N LYS A 3 30.57 -3.56 -16.37
CA LYS A 3 30.89 -2.81 -17.59
C LYS A 3 30.66 -1.32 -17.32
N PRO A 4 31.60 -0.42 -17.68
CA PRO A 4 31.44 1.01 -17.46
C PRO A 4 30.23 1.54 -18.25
N THR A 5 29.45 2.43 -17.63
CA THR A 5 28.27 3.05 -18.26
C THR A 5 28.70 3.85 -19.47
N LYS A 6 28.18 3.50 -20.65
CA LYS A 6 28.46 4.19 -21.91
C LYS A 6 27.83 5.59 -21.91
N THR A 7 28.55 6.56 -22.45
CA THR A 7 28.02 7.91 -22.69
C THR A 7 27.08 7.93 -23.90
N ARG A 8 26.21 8.94 -23.99
CA ARG A 8 25.28 9.10 -25.12
C ARG A 8 25.99 9.13 -26.47
N ARG A 9 27.14 9.81 -26.57
CA ARG A 9 27.92 9.89 -27.82
C ARG A 9 28.48 8.54 -28.23
N GLN A 10 28.92 7.73 -27.27
CA GLN A 10 29.40 6.37 -27.54
C GLN A 10 28.28 5.47 -28.03
N LEU A 11 27.07 5.57 -27.45
CA LEU A 11 25.90 4.82 -27.90
C LEU A 11 25.51 5.17 -29.34
N HIS A 12 25.51 6.45 -29.71
CA HIS A 12 25.21 6.88 -31.08
C HIS A 12 26.21 6.31 -32.09
N LYS A 13 27.51 6.35 -31.78
CA LYS A 13 28.55 5.82 -32.66
C LYS A 13 28.44 4.30 -32.83
N GLU A 14 28.15 3.58 -31.76
CA GLU A 14 27.95 2.14 -31.80
C GLU A 14 26.74 1.75 -32.64
N LEU A 15 25.63 2.49 -32.52
CA LEU A 15 24.43 2.25 -33.31
C LEU A 15 24.68 2.51 -34.81
N GLU A 16 25.39 3.59 -35.13
CA GLU A 16 25.76 3.91 -36.52
C GLU A 16 26.65 2.83 -37.13
N GLN A 17 27.62 2.32 -36.36
CA GLN A 17 28.47 1.21 -36.78
C GLN A 17 27.67 -0.07 -37.02
N GLN A 18 26.75 -0.43 -36.12
CA GLN A 18 25.87 -1.60 -36.29
C GLN A 18 25.01 -1.50 -37.55
N VAL A 19 24.51 -0.30 -37.86
CA VAL A 19 23.74 -0.07 -39.10
C VAL A 19 24.62 -0.23 -40.33
N GLN A 20 25.83 0.33 -40.33
CA GLN A 20 26.76 0.17 -41.46
C GLN A 20 27.16 -1.28 -41.66
N ASP A 21 27.51 -2.00 -40.59
CA ASP A 21 27.86 -3.42 -40.64
C ASP A 21 26.72 -4.25 -41.22
N PHE A 22 25.47 -3.97 -40.81
CA PHE A 22 24.28 -4.60 -41.36
C PHE A 22 24.12 -4.38 -42.86
N LEU A 23 24.28 -3.13 -43.31
CA LEU A 23 24.15 -2.75 -44.73
C LEU A 23 25.28 -3.34 -45.59
N HIS A 24 26.51 -3.40 -45.07
CA HIS A 24 27.66 -3.92 -45.79
C HIS A 24 27.68 -5.44 -45.90
N GLN A 25 27.31 -6.15 -44.84
CA GLN A 25 27.37 -7.62 -44.80
C GLN A 25 26.08 -8.29 -45.28
N GLY A 26 24.98 -7.53 -45.45
CA GLY A 26 23.67 -8.08 -45.80
C GLY A 26 23.12 -8.98 -44.68
N GLY A 27 23.24 -8.52 -43.43
CA GLY A 27 23.01 -9.35 -42.25
C GLY A 27 21.53 -9.70 -41.99
N HIS A 28 21.30 -10.76 -41.22
CA HIS A 28 19.99 -11.08 -40.66
C HIS A 28 19.82 -10.41 -39.28
N VAL A 29 18.64 -9.83 -39.02
CA VAL A 29 18.31 -9.29 -37.70
C VAL A 29 17.89 -10.44 -36.80
N ASN A 30 18.60 -10.64 -35.69
CA ASN A 30 18.19 -11.61 -34.67
C ASN A 30 16.94 -11.09 -33.94
N GLU A 31 15.81 -11.76 -34.15
CA GLU A 31 14.59 -11.48 -33.40
C GLU A 31 14.65 -12.18 -32.03
N VAL A 32 14.73 -11.39 -30.95
CA VAL A 32 14.68 -11.92 -29.59
C VAL A 32 13.25 -11.76 -29.06
N PRO A 33 12.59 -12.86 -28.61
CA PRO A 33 11.26 -12.80 -28.05
C PRO A 33 11.16 -11.82 -26.87
N ARG A 34 10.02 -11.13 -26.78
CA ARG A 34 9.73 -10.19 -25.67
C ARG A 34 9.84 -10.91 -24.32
N GLY A 35 10.52 -10.29 -23.36
CA GLY A 35 10.71 -10.83 -22.00
C GLY A 35 11.99 -11.63 -21.78
N LEU A 36 12.74 -11.96 -22.84
CA LEU A 36 14.04 -12.64 -22.73
C LEU A 36 15.24 -11.68 -22.74
N SER A 37 15.11 -10.51 -23.38
CA SER A 37 16.23 -9.58 -23.61
C SER A 37 16.72 -8.81 -22.37
N GLY A 38 15.93 -8.77 -21.30
CA GLY A 38 16.26 -8.04 -20.06
C GLY A 38 16.86 -8.91 -18.95
N ARG A 39 16.99 -10.22 -19.16
CA ARG A 39 17.44 -11.18 -18.13
C ARG A 39 18.82 -11.71 -18.49
N LEU A 40 19.71 -11.80 -17.50
CA LEU A 40 21.00 -12.48 -17.68
C LEU A 40 20.80 -13.97 -18.00
N ASP A 41 19.79 -14.58 -17.36
CA ASP A 41 19.34 -15.95 -17.62
C ASP A 41 17.83 -15.99 -17.90
N ALA A 42 17.47 -16.44 -19.10
CA ALA A 42 16.09 -16.61 -19.56
C ALA A 42 15.31 -17.66 -18.74
N ASN A 43 15.98 -18.73 -18.31
CA ASN A 43 15.37 -19.90 -17.65
C ASN A 43 15.33 -19.80 -16.13
N SER A 44 15.89 -18.76 -15.54
CA SER A 44 15.89 -18.57 -14.08
C SER A 44 14.49 -18.13 -13.60
N PRO A 45 14.05 -18.49 -12.38
CA PRO A 45 12.84 -17.91 -11.79
C PRO A 45 12.94 -16.38 -11.70
N LEU A 46 11.80 -15.69 -11.81
CA LEU A 46 11.77 -14.23 -11.63
C LEU A 46 12.16 -13.89 -10.19
N ILE A 47 13.12 -12.99 -10.00
CA ILE A 47 13.48 -12.49 -8.67
C ILE A 47 12.31 -11.64 -8.19
N SER A 48 11.65 -12.07 -7.12
CA SER A 48 10.57 -11.30 -6.51
C SER A 48 11.17 -10.06 -5.83
N ILE A 49 10.80 -8.89 -6.34
CA ILE A 49 11.20 -7.58 -5.78
C ILE A 49 10.48 -7.34 -4.43
N PHE A 50 9.44 -8.12 -4.15
CA PHE A 50 8.56 -7.97 -3.00
C PHE A 50 8.77 -9.06 -1.94
N ASP A 51 9.79 -9.90 -2.08
CA ASP A 51 10.23 -10.75 -0.98
C ASP A 51 10.76 -9.81 0.10
N GLY A 52 9.85 -9.48 1.03
CA GLY A 52 10.08 -8.50 2.06
C GLY A 52 11.42 -8.78 2.71
N SER A 53 12.25 -7.74 2.78
CA SER A 53 13.49 -7.76 3.56
C SER A 53 13.24 -8.53 4.85
N SER A 54 14.10 -9.53 5.14
CA SER A 54 14.08 -10.34 6.36
C SER A 54 13.60 -9.51 7.54
N GLN A 55 12.65 -10.04 8.34
CA GLN A 55 12.12 -9.36 9.52
C GLN A 55 13.29 -8.87 10.39
N GLU A 56 13.59 -7.58 10.30
CA GLU A 56 14.56 -6.95 11.18
C GLU A 56 14.04 -7.07 12.61
N ASP A 57 14.92 -7.40 13.56
CA ASP A 57 14.61 -7.39 15.00
C ASP A 57 14.34 -5.94 15.44
N ARG A 58 13.10 -5.50 15.26
CA ARG A 58 12.62 -4.19 15.67
C ARG A 58 12.00 -4.30 17.05
N THR A 59 12.42 -3.43 17.97
CA THR A 59 11.74 -3.28 19.26
C THR A 59 10.37 -2.64 19.03
N PRO A 60 9.25 -3.29 19.40
CA PRO A 60 7.94 -2.67 19.31
C PRO A 60 7.80 -1.58 20.38
N LEU A 61 7.43 -0.35 19.98
CA LEU A 61 7.11 0.77 20.88
C LEU A 61 5.62 1.13 20.76
N PRO A 62 4.71 0.29 21.30
CA PRO A 62 3.27 0.49 21.16
C PRO A 62 2.79 1.81 21.76
N ASP A 63 3.39 2.26 22.87
CA ASP A 63 2.99 3.50 23.56
C ASP A 63 3.22 4.76 22.70
N VAL A 64 4.34 4.78 21.96
CA VAL A 64 4.67 5.89 21.05
C VAL A 64 3.70 5.92 19.87
N VAL A 65 3.35 4.75 19.33
CA VAL A 65 2.35 4.62 18.27
C VAL A 65 1.00 5.12 18.76
N ALA A 66 0.57 4.69 19.94
CA ALA A 66 -0.69 5.11 20.55
C ALA A 66 -0.76 6.64 20.76
N ALA A 67 0.34 7.26 21.22
CA ALA A 67 0.42 8.71 21.38
C ALA A 67 0.31 9.47 20.04
N ILE A 68 0.95 8.95 18.98
CA ILE A 68 0.85 9.53 17.63
C ILE A 68 -0.57 9.41 17.08
N GLU A 69 -1.21 8.26 17.25
CA GLU A 69 -2.59 8.05 16.81
C GLU A 69 -3.59 8.93 17.56
N ALA A 70 -3.40 9.10 18.88
CA ALA A 70 -4.21 9.99 19.70
C ALA A 70 -4.13 11.44 19.23
N ARG A 71 -2.96 11.89 18.75
CA ARG A 71 -2.77 13.23 18.17
C ARG A 71 -3.45 13.39 16.80
N LYS A 72 -3.51 12.32 16.00
CA LYS A 72 -4.11 12.35 14.66
C LYS A 72 -5.62 12.38 14.67
N LYS A 73 -6.26 11.79 15.68
CA LYS A 73 -7.72 11.76 15.79
C LYS A 73 -8.19 13.09 16.40
N PRO A 74 -8.99 13.92 15.70
CA PRO A 74 -9.62 15.06 16.35
C PRO A 74 -10.49 14.51 17.49
N GLN A 75 -10.29 15.00 18.71
CA GLN A 75 -11.21 14.72 19.81
C GLN A 75 -12.57 15.29 19.41
N LEU A 76 -13.43 14.43 18.86
CA LEU A 76 -14.84 14.74 18.74
C LEU A 76 -15.34 14.90 20.16
N ALA A 77 -15.44 16.15 20.63
CA ALA A 77 -16.11 16.46 21.87
C ALA A 77 -17.46 15.75 21.84
N GLN A 78 -17.65 14.77 22.72
CA GLN A 78 -18.92 14.08 22.81
C GLN A 78 -19.94 15.14 23.21
N LYS A 79 -20.78 15.53 22.25
CA LYS A 79 -21.86 16.47 22.52
C LYS A 79 -22.71 15.86 23.64
N PRO A 80 -23.02 16.62 24.71
CA PRO A 80 -23.88 16.11 25.76
C PRO A 80 -25.18 15.65 25.09
N LYS A 81 -25.51 14.36 25.25
CA LYS A 81 -26.78 13.82 24.76
C LYS A 81 -27.90 14.50 25.53
N LYS A 82 -28.75 15.25 24.83
CA LYS A 82 -30.00 15.73 25.41
C LYS A 82 -30.83 14.51 25.79
N LEU A 83 -31.18 14.41 27.06
CA LEU A 83 -32.06 13.35 27.55
C LEU A 83 -33.43 13.56 26.89
N ARG A 84 -34.00 12.47 26.37
CA ARG A 84 -35.31 12.48 25.71
C ARG A 84 -36.33 11.93 26.69
N PRO A 85 -37.54 12.48 26.74
CA PRO A 85 -38.60 11.95 27.60
C PRO A 85 -38.82 10.47 27.29
N ARG A 86 -38.86 9.64 28.34
CA ARG A 86 -39.13 8.21 28.23
C ARG A 86 -40.50 7.90 28.84
N LYS A 87 -41.23 6.97 28.23
CA LYS A 87 -42.46 6.43 28.81
C LYS A 87 -42.10 5.49 29.96
N LYS A 88 -42.55 5.80 31.16
CA LYS A 88 -42.43 4.95 32.34
C LYS A 88 -43.81 4.39 32.68
N VAL A 89 -43.92 3.07 32.86
CA VAL A 89 -45.15 2.44 33.37
C VAL A 89 -45.21 2.68 34.86
N ILE A 90 -46.33 3.19 35.34
CA ILE A 90 -46.68 3.19 36.76
C ILE A 90 -47.40 1.88 37.04
N LEU A 91 -46.87 1.13 38.00
CA LEU A 91 -47.43 -0.13 38.48
C LEU A 91 -48.21 0.12 39.78
N ASP A 92 -49.35 -0.55 39.92
CA ASP A 92 -50.14 -0.58 41.15
C ASP A 92 -49.45 -1.44 42.24
N ASP A 93 -49.97 -1.44 43.48
CA ASP A 93 -49.43 -2.20 44.63
C ASP A 93 -49.35 -3.72 44.37
N PHE A 94 -50.09 -4.21 43.37
CA PHE A 94 -50.07 -5.59 42.88
C PHE A 94 -49.23 -5.80 41.60
N GLY A 95 -48.47 -4.80 41.16
CA GLY A 95 -47.58 -4.89 39.99
C GLY A 95 -48.29 -4.83 38.62
N GLN A 96 -49.57 -4.46 38.59
CA GLN A 96 -50.33 -4.32 37.35
C GLN A 96 -50.12 -2.93 36.72
N PRO A 97 -50.02 -2.82 35.38
CA PRO A 97 -49.81 -1.55 34.71
C PRO A 97 -51.04 -0.66 34.79
N LEU A 98 -50.94 0.46 35.52
CA LEU A 98 -52.03 1.40 35.72
C LEU A 98 -52.06 2.48 34.62
N ARG A 99 -50.93 3.16 34.41
CA ARG A 99 -50.80 4.22 33.39
C ARG A 99 -49.36 4.45 32.95
N TRP A 100 -49.22 5.12 31.81
CA TRP A 100 -47.93 5.54 31.27
C TRP A 100 -47.72 7.03 31.52
N GLU A 101 -46.55 7.39 32.02
CA GLU A 101 -46.14 8.78 32.25
C GLU A 101 -44.85 9.07 31.48
N TRP A 102 -44.77 10.26 30.87
CA TRP A 102 -43.54 10.72 30.24
C TRP A 102 -42.67 11.38 31.29
N VAL A 103 -41.47 10.83 31.51
CA VAL A 103 -40.49 11.38 32.46
C VAL A 103 -39.31 11.95 31.67
N GLU A 104 -39.00 13.22 31.92
CA GLU A 104 -37.74 13.85 31.54
C GLU A 104 -36.78 13.69 32.74
N GLU A 105 -35.87 12.73 32.63
CA GLU A 105 -34.72 12.60 33.54
C GLU A 105 -33.53 13.36 32.94
#